data_AF-A0AAN5DEX1-F1
#
_entry.id   AF-A0AAN5DEX1-F1
#
_cell.length_a   1.000
_cell.length_b   1.000
_cell.length_c   1.000
_cell.angle_alpha   90.00
_cell.angle_beta   90.00
_cell.angle_gamma   90.00
#
_symmetry.space_group_name_H-M   'P 1'
#
loop_
_entity.id
_entity.type
_entity.pdbx_description
1 polymer ?
#
loop_
_entity_poly.entity_id
_entity_poly.type
_entity_poly.pdbx_seq_one_letter_code
_entity_poly.pdbx_strand_id
1 'polypeptide(L)'
;SQMLFVESSKPGIVTSTSLSFYTVFPTGVLVMIIAALIAVELIDKLQKGLNKSGVQKLPFAILELIRGLIFQFSFVFILFIWQAGFKGNTILTTEALTSFSSMVSSFHAAARKVVLVSGYYDFSDEEIDVIIGSYDNSEICFEMMDCFRMVCNESSRVGLFYDTDIYTFLISNLTDSCSFYEIPLRRGESSGVEWLTKSLTVGDYYNFITGKQQPRWAIEKLNWALLTVYTADNLNSLFLRRSVPFQLLLKVARKEESGMKKLPLDDVSPLSFLKISTPLEILAVGLAVSSSSLGAEIILSRTQFPKRFRAF
;
A
#
# COMPACT_ATOMS: atom_id res chain seq x y z
N SER A 1 -5.40 -20.88 -19.28
CA SER A 1 -6.11 -20.23 -18.18
C SER A 1 -5.14 -20.11 -17.04
N GLN A 2 -4.98 -18.91 -16.50
CA GLN A 2 -3.99 -18.63 -15.46
C GLN A 2 -4.62 -18.89 -14.08
N MET A 3 -3.87 -19.51 -13.17
CA MET A 3 -4.26 -19.56 -11.77
C MET A 3 -3.91 -18.23 -11.10
N LEU A 4 -4.76 -17.78 -10.19
CA LEU A 4 -4.63 -16.51 -9.49
C LEU A 4 -4.96 -16.70 -8.01
N PHE A 5 -4.13 -16.11 -7.15
CA PHE A 5 -4.51 -15.87 -5.76
C PHE A 5 -5.35 -14.59 -5.70
N VAL A 6 -6.52 -14.68 -5.09
CA VAL A 6 -7.43 -13.54 -4.97
C VAL A 6 -7.88 -13.32 -3.54
N GLU A 7 -7.95 -12.05 -3.15
CA GLU A 7 -8.48 -11.63 -1.86
C GLU A 7 -9.63 -10.64 -2.02
N SER A 8 -10.49 -10.55 -1.02
CA SER A 8 -11.59 -9.59 -1.03
C SER A 8 -11.05 -8.17 -0.86
N SER A 9 -11.43 -7.32 -1.81
CA SER A 9 -11.29 -5.86 -1.80
C SER A 9 -12.25 -5.25 -0.77
N LYS A 10 -12.19 -5.64 0.50
CA LYS A 10 -12.84 -4.81 1.52
C LYS A 10 -12.01 -3.53 1.64
N PRO A 11 -12.64 -2.33 1.62
CA PRO A 11 -11.92 -1.10 1.86
C PRO A 11 -11.19 -1.26 3.19
N GLY A 12 -9.87 -1.33 3.12
CA GLY A 12 -9.04 -1.58 4.28
C GLY A 12 -9.38 -0.55 5.34
N ILE A 13 -9.53 -1.03 6.58
CA ILE A 13 -9.42 -0.21 7.78
C ILE A 13 -8.29 0.77 7.52
N VAL A 14 -8.63 2.06 7.46
CA VAL A 14 -7.67 3.14 7.25
C VAL A 14 -6.60 2.95 8.32
N THR A 15 -5.46 2.38 7.94
CA THR A 15 -4.32 2.27 8.83
C THR A 15 -3.96 3.71 9.13
N SER A 16 -4.15 4.10 10.39
CA SER A 16 -3.79 5.41 10.90
C SER A 16 -2.38 5.73 10.40
N THR A 17 -2.27 6.71 9.51
CA THR A 17 -0.99 7.15 8.95
C THR A 17 -0.09 7.49 10.12
N SER A 18 1.01 6.75 10.27
CA SER A 18 1.95 6.99 11.36
C SER A 18 2.45 8.42 11.29
N LEU A 19 2.69 9.04 12.46
CA LEU A 19 3.12 10.44 12.56
C LEU A 19 4.38 10.74 11.72
N SER A 20 5.22 9.71 11.53
CA SER A 20 6.41 9.73 10.68
C SER A 20 6.14 10.05 9.20
N PHE A 21 4.91 9.86 8.71
CA PHE A 21 4.48 10.17 7.35
C PHE A 21 4.24 11.68 7.16
N TYR A 22 3.83 12.38 8.23
CA TYR A 22 3.61 13.83 8.22
C TYR A 22 4.89 14.62 8.53
N THR A 23 5.89 13.95 9.09
CA THR A 23 7.18 14.56 9.37
C THR A 23 8.10 14.42 8.15
N VAL A 24 8.58 15.55 7.63
CA VAL A 24 9.56 15.55 6.54
C VAL A 24 10.90 14.91 6.95
N PHE A 25 11.21 14.98 8.25
CA PHE A 25 12.40 14.40 8.83
C PHE A 25 12.05 13.13 9.61
N PRO A 26 12.88 12.08 9.55
CA PRO A 26 12.79 10.97 10.49
C PRO A 26 12.75 11.52 11.92
N THR A 27 11.97 10.90 12.82
CA THR A 27 11.71 11.42 14.17
C THR A 27 12.99 11.75 14.94
N GLY A 28 14.04 10.94 14.77
CA GLY A 28 15.36 11.20 15.37
C GLY A 28 16.03 12.47 14.86
N VAL A 29 15.90 12.80 13.58
CA VAL A 29 16.45 14.03 12.99
C VAL A 29 15.69 15.27 13.51
N LEU A 30 14.38 15.17 13.68
CA LEU A 30 13.55 16.24 14.24
C LEU A 30 13.95 16.55 15.69
N VAL A 31 14.18 15.51 16.51
CA VAL A 31 14.71 15.65 17.87
C VAL A 31 16.10 16.30 17.87
N MET A 32 16.98 15.94 16.93
CA MET A 32 18.30 16.56 16.81
C MET A 32 18.22 18.05 16.42
N ILE A 33 17.30 18.42 15.53
CA ILE A 33 17.08 19.84 15.17
C ILE A 33 16.60 20.63 16.38
N ILE A 34 15.63 20.11 17.14
CA ILE A 34 15.13 20.76 18.36
C ILE A 34 16.25 20.90 19.40
N ALA A 35 17.02 19.83 19.64
CA ALA A 35 18.16 19.86 20.56
C ALA A 35 19.23 20.89 20.13
N ALA A 36 19.50 21.00 18.83
CA ALA A 36 20.42 21.98 18.28
C ALA A 36 19.92 23.42 18.50
N LEU A 37 18.62 23.68 18.29
CA LEU A 37 18.03 25.00 18.56
C LEU A 37 18.11 25.38 20.04
N ILE A 38 17.82 24.45 20.95
CA ILE A 38 17.95 24.65 22.40
C ILE A 38 19.42 24.94 22.77
N ALA A 39 20.37 24.20 22.21
CA ALA A 39 21.79 24.41 22.45
C ALA A 39 22.26 25.78 21.97
N VAL A 40 21.83 26.23 20.79
CA VAL A 40 22.14 27.56 20.27
C VAL A 40 21.57 28.65 21.17
N GLU A 41 20.33 28.52 21.64
CA GLU A 41 19.73 29.48 22.58
C GLU A 41 20.48 29.57 23.91
N LEU A 42 20.92 28.43 24.44
CA LEU A 42 21.72 28.37 25.67
C LEU A 42 23.07 29.07 25.50
N ILE A 43 23.76 28.81 24.39
CA ILE A 43 25.02 29.46 24.05
C ILE A 43 24.83 30.97 23.88
N ASP A 44 23.72 31.40 23.29
CA ASP A 44 23.37 32.83 23.16
C ASP A 44 23.16 33.51 24.52
N LYS A 45 22.42 32.85 25.41
CA LYS A 45 22.17 33.37 26.77
C LYS A 45 23.48 33.44 27.57
N LEU A 46 24.35 32.45 27.43
CA LEU A 46 25.70 32.44 28.02
C LEU A 46 26.59 33.55 27.45
N GLN A 47 26.62 33.72 26.13
CA GLN A 47 27.39 34.78 25.47
C GLN A 47 26.88 36.18 25.85
N LYS A 48 25.56 36.41 25.91
CA LYS A 48 24.98 37.66 26.41
C LYS A 48 25.31 37.92 27.88
N GLY A 49 25.46 36.86 28.68
CA GLY A 49 25.93 36.94 30.06
C GLY A 49 27.40 37.34 30.16
N LEU A 50 28.26 36.77 29.31
CA LEU A 50 29.70 37.06 29.24
C LEU A 50 30.00 38.44 28.64
N ASN A 51 29.23 38.90 27.65
CA ASN A 51 29.40 40.22 27.03
C ASN A 51 29.16 41.40 28.00
N LYS A 52 28.52 41.16 29.15
CA LYS A 52 28.42 42.17 30.23
C LYS A 52 29.76 42.45 30.92
N SER A 53 30.81 41.66 30.69
CA SER A 53 32.13 41.83 31.31
C SER A 53 33.11 42.72 30.51
N GLY A 54 32.70 43.30 29.37
CA GLY A 54 33.41 44.41 28.74
C GLY A 54 34.75 44.09 28.05
N VAL A 55 34.93 42.89 27.48
CA VAL A 55 36.18 42.53 26.76
C VAL A 55 36.01 42.64 25.24
N GLN A 56 36.84 43.52 24.64
CA GLN A 56 37.18 43.83 23.24
C GLN A 56 36.25 43.41 22.06
N LYS A 57 35.96 44.41 21.20
CA LYS A 57 34.84 44.43 20.23
C LYS A 57 35.12 43.93 18.80
N LEU A 58 36.38 43.76 18.37
CA LEU A 58 36.68 43.48 16.95
C LEU A 58 36.64 41.99 16.54
N PRO A 59 37.28 41.04 17.26
CA PRO A 59 37.19 39.62 16.91
C PRO A 59 35.79 39.04 17.14
N PHE A 60 35.00 39.69 18.00
CA PHE A 60 33.62 39.30 18.31
C PHE A 60 32.66 39.53 17.14
N ALA A 61 32.80 40.66 16.42
CA ALA A 61 31.93 40.99 15.30
C ALA A 61 32.13 40.04 14.11
N ILE A 62 33.37 39.61 13.85
CA ILE A 62 33.68 38.62 12.81
C ILE A 62 33.12 37.25 13.19
N LEU A 63 33.22 36.87 14.48
CA LEU A 63 32.65 35.63 14.98
C LEU A 63 31.11 35.63 14.90
N GLU A 64 30.47 36.76 15.21
CA GLU A 64 29.02 36.94 15.05
C GLU A 64 28.58 36.87 13.59
N LEU A 65 29.34 37.45 12.67
CA LEU A 65 29.07 37.37 11.22
C LEU A 65 29.16 35.92 10.72
N ILE A 66 30.25 35.21 11.06
CA ILE A 66 30.45 33.81 10.68
C ILE A 66 29.33 32.94 11.26
N ARG A 67 28.97 33.17 12.52
CA ARG A 67 27.87 32.47 13.18
C ARG A 67 26.52 32.74 12.49
N GLY A 68 26.25 34.00 12.16
CA GLY A 68 25.04 34.40 11.43
C GLY A 68 24.93 33.73 10.05
N LEU A 69 26.04 33.67 9.32
CA LEU A 69 26.11 32.99 8.03
C LEU A 69 25.90 31.48 8.15
N ILE A 70 26.56 30.81 9.09
CA ILE A 70 26.37 29.36 9.33
C ILE A 70 24.91 29.07 9.71
N PHE A 71 24.30 29.89 10.56
CA PHE A 71 22.89 29.74 10.94
C PHE A 71 21.96 29.92 9.75
N GLN A 72 22.17 30.95 8.94
CA GLN A 72 21.36 31.22 7.76
C GLN A 72 21.50 30.11 6.70
N PHE A 73 22.72 29.63 6.43
CA PHE A 73 22.95 28.50 5.52
C PHE A 73 22.31 27.21 6.05
N SER A 74 22.43 26.93 7.34
CA SER A 74 21.81 25.75 7.96
C SER A 74 20.28 25.80 7.87
N PHE A 75 19.69 26.98 8.11
CA PHE A 75 18.26 27.19 8.01
C PHE A 75 17.74 27.03 6.57
N VAL A 76 18.42 27.64 5.60
CA VAL A 76 18.11 27.48 4.16
C VAL A 76 18.26 26.01 3.73
N PHE A 77 19.30 25.31 4.19
CA PHE A 77 19.51 23.90 3.89
C PHE A 77 18.42 23.00 4.50
N ILE A 78 18.00 23.26 5.73
CA ILE A 78 16.86 22.57 6.37
C ILE A 78 15.57 22.85 5.60
N LEU A 79 15.33 24.07 5.13
CA LEU A 79 14.18 24.40 4.29
C LEU A 79 14.21 23.69 2.93
N PHE A 80 15.39 23.56 2.32
CA PHE A 80 15.56 22.80 1.08
C PHE A 80 15.30 21.31 1.29
N ILE A 81 15.80 20.70 2.38
CA ILE A 81 15.47 19.31 2.72
C ILE A 81 13.98 19.19 3.06
N TRP A 82 13.40 20.19 3.72
CA TRP A 82 11.98 20.23 4.03
C TRP A 82 11.14 20.26 2.76
N GLN A 83 11.47 21.10 1.77
CA GLN A 83 10.77 21.11 0.48
C GLN A 83 11.03 19.85 -0.35
N ALA A 84 12.26 19.33 -0.37
CA ALA A 84 12.62 18.13 -1.12
C ALA A 84 12.05 16.84 -0.51
N GLY A 85 11.87 16.82 0.82
CA GLY A 85 11.32 15.69 1.56
C GLY A 85 9.81 15.80 1.82
N PHE A 86 9.18 16.94 1.52
CA PHE A 86 7.72 17.09 1.62
C PHE A 86 7.04 16.27 0.51
N LYS A 87 6.80 15.00 0.83
CA LYS A 87 6.04 14.04 0.03
C LYS A 87 4.53 14.30 0.04
N GLY A 88 4.11 15.57 0.14
CA GLY A 88 2.70 15.95 0.26
C GLY A 88 1.83 15.55 -0.94
N ASN A 89 2.44 15.40 -2.13
CA ASN A 89 1.76 14.86 -3.31
C ASN A 89 1.69 13.32 -3.35
N THR A 90 2.33 12.63 -2.42
CA THR A 90 2.33 11.17 -2.32
C THR A 90 1.39 10.68 -1.22
N ILE A 91 0.28 11.39 -0.97
CA ILE A 91 -0.90 10.84 -0.25
C ILE A 91 -1.70 9.91 -1.19
N LEU A 92 -1.02 9.20 -2.08
CA LEU A 92 -1.59 7.99 -2.65
C LEU A 92 -1.52 6.97 -1.52
N THR A 93 -2.63 6.85 -0.79
CA THR A 93 -2.94 5.59 -0.14
C THR A 93 -3.12 4.59 -1.28
N THR A 94 -2.01 4.06 -1.78
CA THR A 94 -2.05 2.74 -2.36
C THR A 94 -2.53 1.85 -1.22
N GLU A 95 -3.72 1.26 -1.38
CA GLU A 95 -4.06 0.08 -0.61
C GLU A 95 -2.81 -0.82 -0.71
N ALA A 96 -2.22 -1.16 0.43
CA ALA A 96 -0.98 -1.91 0.44
C ALA A 96 -1.29 -3.27 -0.19
N LEU A 97 -1.05 -3.40 -1.49
CA LEU A 97 -1.27 -4.61 -2.26
C LEU A 97 -0.49 -5.72 -1.56
N THR A 98 -1.21 -6.73 -1.07
CA THR A 98 -0.60 -7.89 -0.44
C THR A 98 0.41 -8.49 -1.43
N SER A 99 1.68 -8.58 -1.05
CA SER A 99 2.67 -9.27 -1.87
C SER A 99 2.51 -10.78 -1.71
N PHE A 100 2.88 -11.54 -2.73
CA PHE A 100 2.90 -13.00 -2.66
C PHE A 100 3.66 -13.51 -1.43
N SER A 101 4.84 -12.97 -1.15
CA SER A 101 5.64 -13.30 0.03
C SER A 101 4.94 -12.99 1.36
N SER A 102 4.23 -11.87 1.45
CA SER A 102 3.47 -11.48 2.65
C SER A 102 2.23 -12.35 2.84
N MET A 103 1.62 -12.81 1.76
CA MET A 103 0.51 -13.75 1.79
C MET A 103 0.97 -15.10 2.33
N VAL A 104 2.04 -15.66 1.78
CA VAL A 104 2.63 -16.94 2.23
C VAL A 104 3.02 -16.87 3.70
N SER A 105 3.71 -15.81 4.13
CA SER A 105 4.07 -15.66 5.55
C SER A 105 2.84 -15.55 6.46
N SER A 106 1.75 -14.95 5.98
CA SER A 106 0.48 -14.88 6.72
C SER A 106 -0.22 -16.24 6.84
N PHE A 107 -0.09 -17.12 5.84
CA PHE A 107 -0.57 -18.50 5.93
C PHE A 107 0.23 -19.28 6.97
N HIS A 108 1.56 -19.23 6.89
CA HIS A 108 2.45 -19.88 7.86
C HIS A 108 2.23 -19.41 9.30
N ALA A 109 1.87 -18.14 9.49
CA ALA A 109 1.53 -17.58 10.80
C ALA A 109 0.09 -17.88 11.26
N ALA A 110 -0.69 -18.66 10.48
CA ALA A 110 -2.12 -18.92 10.69
C ALA A 110 -2.98 -17.64 10.81
N ALA A 111 -2.48 -16.50 10.30
CA ALA A 111 -3.20 -15.22 10.29
C ALA A 111 -4.23 -15.15 9.15
N ARG A 112 -3.99 -15.92 8.08
CA ARG A 112 -4.87 -16.04 6.93
C ARG A 112 -5.03 -17.50 6.55
N LYS A 113 -6.13 -17.80 5.85
CA LYS A 113 -6.40 -19.14 5.32
C LYS A 113 -6.55 -19.12 3.81
N VAL A 114 -6.11 -20.19 3.17
CA VAL A 114 -6.33 -20.42 1.74
C VAL A 114 -7.65 -21.15 1.52
N VAL A 115 -8.44 -20.72 0.54
CA VAL A 115 -9.68 -21.38 0.13
C VAL A 115 -9.41 -22.16 -1.16
N LEU A 116 -9.69 -23.46 -1.13
CA LEU A 116 -9.43 -24.39 -2.23
C LEU A 116 -10.72 -25.11 -2.64
N VAL A 117 -10.96 -25.20 -3.94
CA VAL A 117 -12.06 -26.00 -4.51
C VAL A 117 -11.70 -27.48 -4.46
N SER A 118 -12.58 -28.30 -3.88
CA SER A 118 -12.41 -29.74 -3.75
C SER A 118 -12.19 -30.41 -5.12
N GLY A 119 -11.17 -31.25 -5.23
CA GLY A 119 -10.88 -32.05 -6.44
C GLY A 119 -10.25 -31.28 -7.60
N TYR A 120 -9.93 -29.99 -7.43
CA TYR A 120 -9.21 -29.19 -8.42
C TYR A 120 -7.71 -29.08 -8.14
N TYR A 121 -7.30 -29.29 -6.89
CA TYR A 121 -5.94 -29.07 -6.44
C TYR A 121 -5.47 -30.31 -5.68
N ASP A 122 -4.44 -30.98 -6.22
CA ASP A 122 -3.75 -32.08 -5.57
C ASP A 122 -2.38 -31.58 -5.13
N PHE A 123 -2.36 -30.73 -4.09
CA PHE A 123 -1.10 -30.41 -3.43
C PHE A 123 -0.58 -31.65 -2.69
N SER A 124 0.70 -31.97 -2.87
CA SER A 124 1.36 -32.94 -2.00
C SER A 124 1.64 -32.32 -0.62
N ASP A 125 1.85 -33.15 0.39
CA ASP A 125 2.12 -32.69 1.76
C ASP A 125 3.34 -31.75 1.83
N GLU A 126 4.38 -32.03 1.04
CA GLU A 126 5.58 -31.18 0.93
C GLU A 126 5.26 -29.81 0.32
N GLU A 127 4.34 -29.75 -0.65
CA GLU A 127 3.93 -28.52 -1.31
C GLU A 127 3.03 -27.66 -0.41
N ILE A 128 2.17 -28.31 0.40
CA ILE A 128 1.39 -27.65 1.44
C ILE A 128 2.32 -26.96 2.44
N ASP A 129 3.34 -27.66 2.94
CA ASP A 129 4.29 -27.09 3.90
C ASP A 129 5.03 -25.87 3.33
N VAL A 130 5.33 -25.85 2.03
CA VAL A 130 6.01 -24.72 1.39
C VAL A 130 5.11 -23.49 1.28
N ILE A 131 3.88 -23.65 0.78
CA ILE A 131 3.02 -22.50 0.43
C ILE A 131 2.07 -22.12 1.56
N ILE A 132 1.43 -23.11 2.16
CA ILE A 132 0.30 -22.94 3.08
C ILE A 132 0.76 -23.13 4.54
N GLY A 133 1.84 -23.89 4.74
CA GLY A 133 2.45 -24.20 6.03
C GLY A 133 1.78 -25.34 6.79
N SER A 134 0.46 -25.51 6.65
CA SER A 134 -0.30 -26.63 7.22
C SER A 134 -1.68 -26.74 6.57
N TYR A 135 -2.22 -27.96 6.46
CA TYR A 135 -3.60 -28.18 6.02
C TYR A 135 -4.65 -27.47 6.89
N ASP A 136 -4.36 -27.20 8.17
CA ASP A 136 -5.27 -26.46 9.06
C ASP A 136 -5.47 -24.99 8.61
N ASN A 137 -4.54 -24.47 7.82
CA ASN A 137 -4.61 -23.14 7.20
C ASN A 137 -5.32 -23.17 5.83
N SER A 138 -5.91 -24.31 5.46
CA SER A 138 -6.72 -24.45 4.25
C SER A 138 -8.19 -24.68 4.59
N GLU A 139 -9.08 -24.12 3.78
CA GLU A 139 -10.51 -24.38 3.82
C GLU A 139 -10.96 -24.92 2.47
N ILE A 140 -11.52 -26.13 2.48
CA ILE A 140 -11.97 -26.82 1.28
C ILE A 140 -13.46 -26.56 1.08
N CYS A 141 -13.82 -26.16 -0.12
CA CYS A 141 -15.20 -25.91 -0.54
C CYS A 141 -15.55 -26.81 -1.74
N PHE A 142 -16.78 -27.34 -1.77
CA PHE A 142 -17.20 -28.28 -2.81
C PHE A 142 -17.72 -27.59 -4.08
N GLU A 143 -18.42 -26.47 -3.90
CA GLU A 143 -18.96 -25.68 -5.01
C GLU A 143 -18.18 -24.38 -5.17
N MET A 144 -17.74 -24.12 -6.40
CA MET A 144 -16.96 -22.94 -6.77
C MET A 144 -17.61 -21.62 -6.34
N MET A 145 -18.94 -21.51 -6.47
CA MET A 145 -19.68 -20.31 -6.08
C MET A 145 -19.61 -20.05 -4.57
N ASP A 146 -19.60 -21.10 -3.75
CA ASP A 146 -19.48 -20.97 -2.31
C ASP A 146 -18.07 -20.60 -1.89
N CYS A 147 -17.05 -21.11 -2.60
CA CYS A 147 -15.65 -20.69 -2.41
C CYS A 147 -15.49 -19.17 -2.60
N PHE A 148 -16.05 -18.63 -3.68
CA PHE A 148 -16.01 -17.19 -3.93
C PHE A 148 -16.75 -16.38 -2.86
N ARG A 149 -17.89 -16.88 -2.37
CA ARG A 149 -18.62 -16.24 -1.25
C ARG A 149 -17.81 -16.27 0.05
N MET A 150 -17.10 -17.35 0.34
CA MET A 150 -16.23 -17.46 1.52
C MET A 150 -15.12 -16.41 1.49
N VAL A 151 -14.42 -16.30 0.36
CA VAL A 151 -13.37 -15.29 0.15
C VAL A 151 -13.97 -13.88 0.23
N CYS A 152 -15.16 -13.68 -0.32
CA CYS A 152 -15.82 -12.38 -0.28
C CYS A 152 -16.18 -11.91 1.14
N ASN A 153 -16.72 -12.82 1.95
CA ASN A 153 -17.28 -12.50 3.25
C ASN A 153 -16.21 -12.20 4.31
N GLU A 154 -15.01 -12.76 4.18
CA GLU A 154 -13.93 -12.64 5.17
C GLU A 154 -12.61 -12.20 4.52
N SER A 155 -12.05 -11.07 4.97
CA SER A 155 -10.79 -10.53 4.44
C SER A 155 -9.54 -11.30 4.89
N SER A 156 -9.68 -12.25 5.83
CA SER A 156 -8.63 -13.18 6.25
C SER A 156 -8.47 -14.37 5.31
N ARG A 157 -9.37 -14.53 4.32
CA ARG A 157 -9.35 -15.63 3.36
C ARG A 157 -8.80 -15.18 2.03
N VAL A 158 -7.98 -16.03 1.43
CA VAL A 158 -7.45 -15.87 0.07
C VAL A 158 -7.86 -17.10 -0.72
N GLY A 159 -8.49 -16.90 -1.87
CA GLY A 159 -8.84 -18.01 -2.77
C GLY A 159 -7.75 -18.25 -3.80
N LEU A 160 -7.56 -19.52 -4.18
CA LEU A 160 -6.80 -19.89 -5.37
C LEU A 160 -7.80 -20.35 -6.43
N PHE A 161 -7.91 -19.61 -7.53
CA PHE A 161 -8.86 -19.92 -8.61
C PHE A 161 -8.25 -19.72 -9.98
N TYR A 162 -8.89 -20.26 -11.02
CA TYR A 162 -8.57 -19.88 -12.39
C TYR A 162 -9.19 -18.53 -12.76
N ASP A 163 -8.50 -17.77 -13.61
CA ASP A 163 -8.96 -16.51 -14.19
C ASP A 163 -10.40 -16.62 -14.75
N THR A 164 -10.67 -17.67 -15.52
CA THR A 164 -11.98 -17.94 -16.13
C THR A 164 -13.09 -18.17 -15.11
N ASP A 165 -12.76 -18.74 -13.95
CA ASP A 165 -13.72 -19.01 -12.89
C ASP A 165 -14.14 -17.72 -12.20
N ILE A 166 -13.19 -16.81 -11.99
CA ILE A 166 -13.42 -15.47 -11.46
C ILE A 166 -14.35 -14.69 -12.39
N TYR A 167 -14.08 -14.71 -13.70
CA TYR A 167 -14.96 -14.08 -14.69
C TYR A 167 -16.38 -14.67 -14.64
N THR A 168 -16.50 -15.99 -14.55
CA THR A 168 -17.81 -16.68 -14.48
C THR A 168 -18.59 -16.32 -13.22
N PHE A 169 -17.91 -16.22 -12.07
CA PHE A 169 -18.51 -15.77 -10.82
C PHE A 169 -18.99 -14.31 -10.92
N LEU A 170 -18.17 -13.41 -11.45
CA LEU A 170 -18.55 -11.99 -11.63
C LEU A 170 -19.75 -11.82 -12.57
N ILE A 171 -19.88 -12.67 -13.58
CA ILE A 171 -21.04 -12.72 -14.50
C ILE A 171 -22.30 -13.17 -13.76
N SER A 172 -22.20 -14.25 -12.99
CA SER A 172 -23.35 -14.86 -12.31
C SER A 172 -23.82 -14.07 -11.09
N ASN A 173 -22.92 -13.27 -10.50
CA ASN A 173 -23.19 -12.56 -9.25
C ASN A 173 -23.01 -11.03 -9.36
N LEU A 174 -23.65 -10.46 -10.39
CA LEU A 174 -23.59 -9.02 -10.72
C LEU A 174 -24.15 -8.08 -9.65
N THR A 175 -24.93 -8.59 -8.70
CA THR A 175 -25.60 -7.83 -7.64
C THR A 175 -24.75 -7.66 -6.38
N ASP A 176 -23.75 -8.52 -6.16
CA ASP A 176 -22.95 -8.49 -4.93
C ASP A 176 -21.83 -7.44 -5.01
N SER A 177 -21.67 -6.71 -3.91
CA SER A 177 -20.67 -5.63 -3.72
C SER A 177 -19.23 -6.14 -3.59
N CYS A 178 -18.97 -7.39 -3.94
CA CYS A 178 -17.66 -7.97 -3.86
C CYS A 178 -16.78 -7.53 -5.02
N SER A 179 -15.62 -7.00 -4.68
CA SER A 179 -14.48 -6.89 -5.59
C SER A 179 -13.39 -7.84 -5.11
N PHE A 180 -12.64 -8.37 -6.06
CA PHE A 180 -11.46 -9.19 -5.78
C PHE A 180 -10.22 -8.44 -6.24
N TYR A 181 -9.14 -8.59 -5.50
CA TYR A 181 -7.81 -8.17 -5.92
C TYR A 181 -6.96 -9.41 -6.16
N GLU A 182 -6.26 -9.41 -7.29
CA GLU A 182 -5.24 -10.39 -7.59
C GLU A 182 -3.98 -10.10 -6.75
N ILE A 183 -3.40 -11.15 -6.19
CA ILE A 183 -2.08 -11.14 -5.55
C ILE A 183 -1.07 -11.65 -6.59
N PRO A 184 -0.35 -10.76 -7.30
CA PRO A 184 0.50 -11.18 -8.40
C PRO A 184 1.80 -11.82 -7.89
N LEU A 185 2.26 -12.86 -8.58
CA LEU A 185 3.62 -13.35 -8.44
C LEU A 185 4.55 -12.47 -9.30
N ARG A 186 5.50 -11.76 -8.68
CA ARG A 186 6.35 -10.81 -9.42
C ARG A 186 7.37 -11.55 -10.27
N ARG A 187 7.85 -10.86 -11.31
CA ARG A 187 8.88 -11.42 -12.20
C ARG A 187 10.14 -11.79 -11.41
N GLY A 188 10.51 -13.08 -11.47
CA GLY A 188 11.67 -13.64 -10.75
C GLY A 188 11.34 -14.21 -9.37
N GLU A 189 10.12 -14.04 -8.88
CA GLU A 189 9.63 -14.77 -7.70
C GLU A 189 9.18 -16.19 -8.10
N SER A 190 9.27 -17.11 -7.14
CA SER A 190 8.80 -18.50 -7.28
C SER A 190 7.85 -18.81 -6.13
N SER A 191 6.82 -19.61 -6.40
CA SER A 191 5.93 -20.10 -5.35
C SER A 191 6.57 -21.20 -4.50
N GLY A 192 7.75 -21.70 -4.89
CA GLY A 192 8.39 -22.87 -4.28
C GLY A 192 7.84 -24.20 -4.81
N VAL A 193 6.71 -24.18 -5.52
CA VAL A 193 6.11 -25.34 -6.19
C VAL A 193 6.16 -25.12 -7.70
N GLU A 194 6.80 -26.03 -8.44
CA GLU A 194 7.12 -25.81 -9.85
C GLU A 194 5.86 -25.69 -10.72
N TRP A 195 4.91 -26.63 -10.56
CA TRP A 195 3.68 -26.63 -11.34
C TRP A 195 2.87 -25.36 -11.07
N LEU A 196 2.72 -24.98 -9.80
CA LEU A 196 1.97 -23.78 -9.43
C LEU A 196 2.66 -22.51 -9.94
N THR A 197 3.99 -22.41 -9.85
CA THR A 197 4.74 -21.26 -10.38
C THR A 197 4.48 -21.08 -11.87
N LYS A 198 4.43 -22.18 -12.63
CA LYS A 198 4.10 -22.15 -14.05
C LYS A 198 2.64 -21.74 -14.28
N SER A 199 1.70 -22.30 -13.53
CA SER A 199 0.27 -21.97 -13.62
C SER A 199 -0.04 -20.52 -13.25
N LEU A 200 0.72 -19.93 -12.32
CA LEU A 200 0.59 -18.52 -11.89
C LEU A 200 1.25 -17.53 -12.85
N THR A 201 2.28 -17.92 -13.62
CA THR A 201 3.05 -16.96 -14.46
C THR A 201 2.73 -17.06 -15.94
N VAL A 202 2.51 -18.27 -16.43
CA VAL A 202 2.27 -18.57 -17.85
C VAL A 202 0.83 -19.03 -18.06
N GLY A 203 0.25 -19.68 -17.05
CA GLY A 203 -1.06 -20.31 -17.13
C GLY A 203 -1.03 -21.72 -17.69
N ASP A 204 -2.15 -22.41 -17.53
CA ASP A 204 -2.32 -23.80 -17.91
C ASP A 204 -2.98 -23.93 -19.28
N TYR A 205 -2.61 -25.00 -19.99
CA TYR A 205 -3.24 -25.40 -21.22
C TYR A 205 -4.49 -26.24 -20.93
N TYR A 206 -5.58 -25.94 -21.63
CA TYR A 206 -6.75 -26.81 -21.65
C TYR A 206 -6.43 -28.06 -22.48
N ASN A 207 -6.36 -29.21 -21.81
CA ASN A 207 -6.11 -30.48 -22.46
C ASN A 207 -7.42 -31.21 -22.71
N PHE A 208 -7.59 -31.72 -23.93
CA PHE A 208 -8.69 -32.62 -24.26
C PHE A 208 -8.23 -34.06 -24.04
N ILE A 209 -8.76 -34.70 -23.00
CA ILE A 209 -8.44 -36.09 -22.69
C ILE A 209 -9.24 -36.98 -23.64
N THR A 210 -8.53 -37.79 -24.43
CA THR A 210 -9.13 -38.80 -25.31
C THR A 210 -8.80 -40.19 -24.79
N GLY A 211 -9.74 -41.14 -24.94
CA GLY A 211 -9.51 -42.52 -24.57
C GLY A 211 -8.39 -43.15 -25.42
N LYS A 212 -7.58 -44.04 -24.82
CA LYS A 212 -6.44 -44.70 -25.50
C LYS A 212 -6.83 -45.49 -26.76
N GLN A 213 -8.09 -45.86 -26.90
CA GLN A 213 -8.60 -46.69 -28.02
C GLN A 213 -9.30 -45.86 -29.11
N GLN A 214 -9.16 -44.53 -29.11
CA GLN A 214 -9.76 -43.70 -30.15
C GLN A 214 -9.08 -43.95 -31.51
N PRO A 215 -9.85 -44.09 -32.60
CA PRO A 215 -9.27 -44.32 -33.90
C PRO A 215 -8.51 -43.07 -34.38
N ARG A 216 -7.40 -43.28 -35.08
CA ARG A 216 -6.48 -42.22 -35.52
C ARG A 216 -7.19 -41.07 -36.25
N TRP A 217 -8.14 -41.39 -37.14
CA TRP A 217 -8.90 -40.39 -37.88
C TRP A 217 -9.73 -39.46 -36.97
N ALA A 218 -10.20 -39.96 -35.82
CA ALA A 218 -10.95 -39.15 -34.86
C ALA A 218 -10.02 -38.19 -34.10
N ILE A 219 -8.83 -38.66 -33.72
CA ILE A 219 -7.78 -37.83 -33.12
C ILE A 219 -7.32 -36.74 -34.11
N GLU A 220 -7.12 -37.09 -35.39
CA GLU A 220 -6.75 -36.13 -36.42
C GLU A 220 -7.84 -35.07 -36.64
N LYS A 221 -9.12 -35.47 -36.65
CA LYS A 221 -10.23 -34.51 -36.73
C LYS A 221 -10.33 -33.63 -35.48
N LEU A 222 -10.12 -34.19 -34.29
CA LEU A 222 -10.08 -33.42 -33.06
C LEU A 222 -8.94 -32.39 -33.10
N ASN A 223 -7.73 -32.82 -33.44
CA ASN A 223 -6.57 -31.93 -33.58
C ASN A 223 -6.81 -30.84 -34.63
N TRP A 224 -7.40 -31.20 -35.78
CA TRP A 224 -7.79 -30.22 -36.79
C TRP A 224 -8.78 -29.19 -36.21
N ALA A 225 -9.81 -29.64 -35.50
CA ALA A 225 -10.77 -28.74 -34.86
C ALA A 225 -10.11 -27.86 -33.79
N LEU A 226 -9.20 -28.40 -32.98
CA LEU A 226 -8.46 -27.63 -31.97
C LEU A 226 -7.59 -26.55 -32.60
N LEU A 227 -6.91 -26.87 -33.70
CA LEU A 227 -6.00 -25.94 -34.38
C LEU A 227 -6.70 -24.90 -35.27
N THR A 228 -7.91 -25.19 -35.75
CA THR A 228 -8.62 -24.31 -36.70
C THR A 228 -9.86 -23.64 -36.13
N VAL A 229 -10.62 -24.34 -35.29
CA VAL A 229 -11.88 -23.86 -34.73
C VAL A 229 -11.66 -23.24 -33.35
N TYR A 230 -10.90 -23.91 -32.48
CA TYR A 230 -10.64 -23.45 -31.11
C TYR A 230 -9.35 -22.64 -30.98
N THR A 231 -9.06 -21.80 -31.97
CA THR A 231 -8.00 -20.79 -31.86
C THR A 231 -8.34 -19.77 -30.77
N ALA A 232 -7.33 -19.14 -30.18
CA ALA A 232 -7.53 -18.10 -29.16
C ALA A 232 -8.48 -16.99 -29.63
N ASP A 233 -8.33 -16.57 -30.89
CA ASP A 233 -9.19 -15.55 -31.51
C ASP A 233 -10.66 -16.01 -31.59
N ASN A 234 -10.91 -17.25 -32.00
CA ASN A 234 -12.27 -17.78 -32.12
C ASN A 234 -12.91 -18.03 -30.76
N LEU A 235 -12.13 -18.50 -29.77
CA LEU A 235 -12.59 -18.69 -28.40
C LEU A 235 -13.03 -17.35 -27.79
N ASN A 236 -12.19 -16.32 -27.89
CA ASN A 236 -12.45 -15.01 -27.30
C ASN A 236 -13.51 -14.21 -28.06
N SER A 237 -13.68 -14.43 -29.37
CA SER A 237 -14.67 -13.69 -30.17
C SER A 237 -15.98 -14.45 -30.34
N LEU A 238 -15.95 -15.63 -30.95
CA LEU A 238 -17.11 -16.30 -31.51
C LEU A 238 -17.79 -17.18 -30.46
N PHE A 239 -17.00 -17.95 -29.71
CA PHE A 239 -17.53 -18.79 -28.65
C PHE A 239 -17.97 -17.96 -27.46
N LEU A 240 -17.13 -17.03 -26.96
CA LEU A 240 -17.47 -16.17 -25.83
C LEU A 240 -18.77 -15.37 -26.07
N ARG A 241 -18.94 -14.78 -27.26
CA ARG A 241 -20.17 -14.03 -27.62
C ARG A 241 -21.41 -14.90 -27.73
N ARG A 242 -21.25 -16.20 -28.01
CA ARG A 242 -22.36 -17.12 -28.22
C ARG A 242 -22.76 -17.86 -26.96
N SER A 243 -21.81 -18.15 -26.07
CA SER A 243 -22.04 -18.81 -24.78
C SER A 243 -22.43 -17.82 -23.69
N VAL A 244 -21.97 -16.57 -23.76
CA VAL A 244 -22.28 -15.54 -22.76
C VAL A 244 -23.11 -14.42 -23.40
N PRO A 245 -24.32 -14.13 -22.88
CA PRO A 245 -25.11 -12.99 -23.32
C PRO A 245 -24.28 -11.69 -23.34
N PHE A 246 -24.29 -10.99 -24.47
CA PHE A 246 -23.48 -9.77 -24.67
C PHE A 246 -23.68 -8.71 -23.59
N GLN A 247 -24.89 -8.62 -23.02
CA GLN A 247 -25.21 -7.71 -21.91
C GLN A 247 -24.42 -8.02 -20.63
N LEU A 248 -24.14 -9.30 -20.35
CA LEU A 248 -23.34 -9.74 -19.21
C LEU A 248 -21.86 -9.43 -19.45
N LEU A 249 -21.34 -9.70 -20.65
CA LEU A 249 -19.99 -9.31 -21.05
C LEU A 249 -19.79 -7.80 -20.94
N LEU A 250 -20.75 -6.99 -21.40
CA LEU A 250 -20.72 -5.54 -21.25
C LEU A 250 -20.74 -5.10 -19.79
N LYS A 251 -21.52 -5.76 -18.93
CA LYS A 251 -21.58 -5.44 -17.50
C LYS A 251 -20.27 -5.81 -16.79
N VAL A 252 -19.66 -6.94 -17.12
CA VAL A 252 -18.35 -7.35 -16.60
C VAL A 252 -17.27 -6.42 -17.10
N ALA A 253 -17.20 -6.17 -18.42
CA ALA A 253 -16.25 -5.23 -18.99
C ALA A 253 -16.42 -3.82 -18.39
N ARG A 254 -17.65 -3.37 -18.11
CA ARG A 254 -17.88 -2.11 -17.37
C ARG A 254 -17.51 -2.19 -15.90
N LYS A 255 -17.74 -3.33 -15.23
CA LYS A 255 -17.37 -3.54 -13.81
C LYS A 255 -15.85 -3.60 -13.67
N GLU A 256 -15.17 -4.27 -14.60
CA GLU A 256 -13.72 -4.38 -14.72
C GLU A 256 -13.11 -3.06 -15.18
N GLU A 257 -13.68 -2.35 -16.15
CA GLU A 257 -13.29 -0.98 -16.50
C GLU A 257 -13.54 -0.03 -15.33
N SER A 258 -14.63 -0.19 -14.56
CA SER A 258 -14.85 0.59 -13.34
C SER A 258 -13.92 0.18 -12.20
N GLY A 259 -13.46 -1.08 -12.18
CA GLY A 259 -12.48 -1.64 -11.24
C GLY A 259 -11.05 -1.20 -11.58
N MET A 260 -10.71 -1.13 -12.86
CA MET A 260 -9.46 -0.58 -13.40
C MET A 260 -9.45 0.94 -13.39
N LYS A 261 -10.61 1.61 -13.46
CA LYS A 261 -10.75 3.04 -13.11
C LYS A 261 -10.75 3.27 -11.60
N LYS A 262 -10.95 2.22 -10.80
CA LYS A 262 -10.82 2.22 -9.33
C LYS A 262 -9.43 1.80 -8.85
N LEU A 263 -8.64 1.08 -9.65
CA LEU A 263 -7.18 1.18 -9.61
C LEU A 263 -6.89 2.60 -10.07
N PRO A 264 -6.57 3.53 -9.16
CA PRO A 264 -6.44 4.91 -9.54
C PRO A 264 -5.29 5.03 -10.56
N LEU A 265 -5.63 5.25 -11.83
CA LEU A 265 -4.83 6.17 -12.63
C LEU A 265 -4.79 7.47 -11.82
N ASP A 266 -3.59 8.01 -11.64
CA ASP A 266 -3.20 9.13 -10.77
C ASP A 266 -3.97 10.46 -11.00
N ASP A 267 -5.29 10.46 -10.84
CA ASP A 267 -6.11 11.65 -10.73
C ASP A 267 -6.50 11.81 -9.26
N VAL A 268 -5.61 12.47 -8.52
CA VAL A 268 -5.87 13.22 -7.28
C VAL A 268 -7.04 12.67 -6.47
N SER A 269 -6.78 11.61 -5.68
CA SER A 269 -7.71 11.16 -4.64
C SER A 269 -8.19 12.38 -3.83
N PRO A 270 -9.51 12.60 -3.67
CA PRO A 270 -9.99 13.67 -2.81
C PRO A 270 -9.39 13.46 -1.41
N LEU A 271 -8.72 14.49 -0.89
CA LEU A 271 -8.12 14.44 0.43
C LEU A 271 -9.22 14.10 1.45
N SER A 272 -9.14 12.92 2.07
CA SER A 272 -10.09 12.56 3.13
C SER A 272 -10.02 13.61 4.25
N PHE A 273 -11.17 14.09 4.72
CA PHE A 273 -11.26 15.00 5.87
C PHE A 273 -10.52 14.45 7.10
N LEU A 274 -10.47 13.12 7.25
CA LEU A 274 -9.71 12.47 8.30
C LEU A 274 -8.21 12.75 8.17
N LYS A 275 -7.68 12.81 6.94
CA LYS A 275 -6.27 13.12 6.67
C LYS A 275 -5.94 14.61 6.82
N ILE A 276 -6.93 15.51 6.70
CA ILE A 276 -6.81 16.96 6.98
C ILE A 276 -6.77 17.24 8.48
N SER A 277 -7.41 16.38 9.29
CA SER A 277 -7.51 16.58 10.74
C SER A 277 -6.13 16.65 11.43
N THR A 278 -5.20 15.76 11.07
CA THR A 278 -3.89 15.68 11.73
C THR A 278 -3.02 16.94 11.52
N PRO A 279 -2.90 17.50 10.29
CA PRO A 279 -2.26 18.81 10.11
C PRO A 279 -2.92 19.94 10.89
N LEU A 280 -4.26 19.96 10.98
CA LEU A 280 -4.99 20.98 11.75
C LEU A 280 -4.74 20.84 13.26
N GLU A 281 -4.67 19.61 13.77
CA GLU A 281 -4.32 19.33 15.16
C GLU A 281 -2.89 19.80 15.49
N ILE A 282 -1.93 19.50 14.62
CA ILE A 282 -0.54 19.96 14.78
C ILE A 282 -0.47 21.50 14.78
N LEU A 283 -1.20 22.16 13.86
CA LEU A 283 -1.28 23.62 13.80
C LEU A 283 -1.89 24.20 15.09
N ALA A 284 -2.99 23.60 15.59
CA ALA A 284 -3.66 24.05 16.79
C ALA A 284 -2.77 23.93 18.04
N VAL A 285 -2.06 22.80 18.19
CA VAL A 285 -1.09 22.60 19.26
C VAL A 285 0.06 23.61 19.15
N GLY A 286 0.61 23.81 17.95
CA GLY A 286 1.68 24.78 17.71
C GLY A 286 1.26 26.22 18.06
N LEU A 287 0.05 26.63 17.68
CA LEU A 287 -0.51 27.93 18.00
C LEU A 287 -0.73 28.11 19.51
N ALA A 288 -1.21 27.07 20.21
CA ALA A 288 -1.40 27.10 21.65
C ALA A 288 -0.07 27.29 22.39
N VAL A 289 0.97 26.56 21.98
CA VAL A 289 2.32 26.68 22.55
C VAL A 289 2.91 28.06 22.28
N SER A 290 2.82 28.56 21.04
CA SER A 290 3.35 29.88 20.66
C SER A 290 2.62 31.03 21.36
N SER A 291 1.30 30.92 21.53
CA SER A 291 0.51 31.93 22.27
C SER A 291 0.88 31.92 23.76
N SER A 292 1.11 30.74 24.33
CA SER A 292 1.51 30.59 25.73
C SER A 292 2.91 31.15 25.98
N SER A 293 3.87 30.91 25.08
CA SER A 293 5.22 31.45 25.19
C SER A 293 5.25 32.97 25.06
N LEU A 294 4.48 33.54 24.12
CA LEU A 294 4.32 34.99 23.97
C LEU A 294 3.69 35.61 25.22
N GLY A 295 2.66 34.98 25.79
CA GLY A 295 2.05 35.40 27.05
C GLY A 295 3.06 35.42 28.20
N ALA A 296 3.86 34.36 28.34
CA ALA A 296 4.93 34.28 29.34
C ALA A 296 5.98 35.38 29.15
N GLU A 297 6.38 35.67 27.90
CA GLU A 297 7.33 36.74 27.58
C GLU A 297 6.79 38.14 27.90
N ILE A 298 5.51 38.41 27.62
CA ILE A 298 4.84 39.66 28.00
C ILE A 298 4.79 39.82 29.52
N ILE A 299 4.48 38.75 30.26
CA ILE A 299 4.48 38.77 31.72
C ILE A 299 5.89 39.00 32.27
N LEU A 300 6.89 38.30 31.76
CA LEU A 300 8.29 38.44 32.16
C LEU A 300 8.82 39.85 31.85
N SER A 301 8.54 40.39 30.66
CA SER A 301 8.96 41.74 30.28
C SER A 301 8.29 42.80 31.15
N ARG A 302 7.01 42.65 31.51
CA ARG A 302 6.32 43.59 32.43
C ARG A 302 6.77 43.47 33.88
N THR A 303 7.07 42.26 34.35
CA THR A 303 7.48 42.02 35.75
C THR A 303 8.94 42.34 36.01
N GLN A 304 9.82 42.25 35.01
CA GLN A 304 11.23 42.68 35.12
C GLN A 304 11.45 44.18 34.81
N PHE A 305 10.43 44.89 34.30
CA PHE A 305 10.45 46.36 34.12
C PHE A 305 9.87 47.16 35.30
N PRO A 306 10.31 46.89 36.54
CA PRO A 306 10.51 48.03 37.43
C PRO A 306 11.80 47.88 38.24
N LYS A 307 12.77 48.79 38.02
CA LYS A 307 13.60 49.43 39.07
C LYS A 307 14.78 50.31 38.60
N ARG A 308 15.04 50.50 37.30
CA ARG A 308 16.18 51.36 36.86
C ARG A 308 15.85 52.75 36.32
N PHE A 309 14.59 53.19 36.30
CA PHE A 309 14.19 54.52 35.82
C PHE A 309 13.57 55.44 36.88
N ARG A 310 13.91 55.25 38.16
CA ARG A 310 13.69 56.25 39.21
C ARG A 310 15.01 56.54 39.94
N ALA A 311 15.85 57.32 39.28
CA ALA A 311 16.92 58.09 39.91
C ALA A 311 17.23 59.27 38.96
N PHE A 312 16.27 60.20 38.89
CA PHE A 312 16.60 61.61 38.82
C PHE A 312 16.66 62.09 40.27
#